data_AF-A0A6N7HNP0-F1
#
_entry.id   AF-A0A6N7HNP0-F1
#
_cell.length_a   1.000
_cell.length_b   1.000
_cell.length_c   1.000
_cell.angle_alpha   90.00
_cell.angle_beta   90.00
_cell.angle_gamma   90.00
#
_symmetry.space_group_name_H-M   'P 1'
#
loop_
_entity.id
_entity.type
_entity.pdbx_description
1 polymer ?
#
loop_
_entity_poly.entity_id
_entity_poly.type
_entity_poly.pdbx_seq_one_letter_code
_entity_poly.pdbx_strand_id
1 'polypeptide(L)'
;MNIEEGTATVVRDALGKRCVEVTFDGRRYTKSGEKPAAPREFVFLFDDSISVNVLSFPTCGRAVLAAQGPAGCPPGSKVGTGRAEFYGGGEAEVAVYNTRFANGMRGVLITVPALGTILDNTLEPVRGTYRRNYTLGLHEIVQPDGVPPQERGATSRFVVTFGATWHGRSFVESHARAGRPLDLGIWSHYVTGQVNLTEGQVARP
;
A
#
# COMPACT_ATOMS: atom_id res chain seq x y z
N MET A 1 20.51 -11.36 -4.34
CA MET A 1 19.59 -10.61 -5.23
C MET A 1 18.20 -10.79 -4.68
N ASN A 2 17.45 -9.69 -4.56
CA ASN A 2 16.07 -9.75 -4.10
C ASN A 2 15.18 -10.16 -5.27
N ILE A 3 14.22 -11.04 -5.03
CA ILE A 3 13.17 -11.39 -5.97
C ILE A 3 11.87 -10.85 -5.39
N GLU A 4 11.09 -10.20 -6.23
CA GLU A 4 9.76 -9.73 -5.90
C GLU A 4 8.79 -10.31 -6.93
N GLU A 5 7.73 -10.92 -6.43
CA GLU A 5 6.59 -11.38 -7.20
C GLU A 5 5.34 -10.78 -6.60
N GLY A 6 4.28 -10.70 -7.37
CA GLY A 6 3.03 -10.20 -6.83
C GLY A 6 1.95 -10.08 -7.86
N THR A 7 0.74 -9.90 -7.35
CA THR A 7 -0.47 -9.72 -8.14
C THR A 7 -1.31 -8.63 -7.52
N ALA A 8 -2.22 -8.09 -8.32
CA ALA A 8 -3.27 -7.22 -7.82
C ALA A 8 -4.63 -7.78 -8.23
N THR A 9 -5.62 -7.60 -7.36
CA THR A 9 -7.01 -7.93 -7.64
C THR A 9 -7.88 -6.70 -7.45
N VAL A 10 -8.96 -6.63 -8.24
CA VAL A 10 -9.95 -5.57 -8.14
C VAL A 10 -11.31 -6.23 -8.03
N VAL A 11 -12.03 -5.91 -6.96
CA VAL A 11 -13.40 -6.35 -6.74
C VAL A 11 -14.32 -5.15 -6.69
N ARG A 12 -15.60 -5.35 -7.01
CA ARG A 12 -16.59 -4.30 -6.87
C ARG A 12 -16.95 -4.16 -5.39
N ASP A 13 -17.02 -2.92 -4.90
CA ASP A 13 -17.54 -2.69 -3.55
C ASP A 13 -19.09 -2.75 -3.53
N ALA A 14 -19.68 -2.67 -2.34
CA ALA A 14 -21.13 -2.76 -2.18
C ALA A 14 -21.91 -1.47 -2.55
N LEU A 15 -21.24 -0.33 -2.72
CA LEU A 15 -21.87 0.98 -2.91
C LEU A 15 -22.24 1.31 -4.36
N GLY A 16 -21.59 0.69 -5.35
CA GLY A 16 -22.02 0.90 -6.73
C GLY A 16 -21.08 0.40 -7.82
N LYS A 17 -21.49 0.63 -9.07
CA LYS A 17 -20.80 0.11 -10.26
C LYS A 17 -19.40 0.68 -10.50
N ARG A 18 -19.07 1.84 -9.91
CA ARG A 18 -17.75 2.47 -10.06
C ARG A 18 -16.82 2.17 -8.89
N CYS A 19 -17.39 1.82 -7.77
CA CYS A 19 -16.71 1.71 -6.51
C CYS A 19 -16.05 0.34 -6.40
N VAL A 20 -14.79 0.30 -5.96
CA VAL A 20 -13.93 -0.88 -6.01
C VAL A 20 -13.09 -1.01 -4.76
N GLU A 21 -12.63 -2.23 -4.50
CA GLU A 21 -11.50 -2.50 -3.62
C GLU A 21 -10.34 -3.01 -4.46
N VAL A 22 -9.13 -2.53 -4.15
CA VAL A 22 -7.89 -2.93 -4.81
C VAL A 22 -7.00 -3.61 -3.79
N THR A 23 -6.68 -4.88 -4.03
CA THR A 23 -5.76 -5.65 -3.19
C THR A 23 -4.47 -5.90 -3.93
N PHE A 24 -3.34 -5.53 -3.31
CA PHE A 24 -2.01 -5.92 -3.72
C PHE A 24 -1.53 -7.08 -2.85
N ASP A 25 -0.97 -8.11 -3.47
CA ASP A 25 -0.37 -9.27 -2.81
C ASP A 25 1.05 -9.43 -3.34
N GLY A 26 2.02 -8.96 -2.54
CA GLY A 26 3.43 -9.02 -2.86
C GLY A 26 4.16 -10.10 -2.05
N ARG A 27 5.07 -10.81 -2.70
CA ARG A 27 6.02 -11.73 -2.09
C ARG A 27 7.43 -11.28 -2.36
N ARG A 28 8.27 -11.35 -1.35
CA ARG A 28 9.70 -11.07 -1.45
C ARG A 28 10.46 -12.31 -1.02
N TYR A 29 11.60 -12.58 -1.64
CA TYR A 29 12.50 -13.69 -1.29
C TYR A 29 13.85 -13.55 -1.98
N THR A 30 14.77 -14.44 -1.65
CA THR A 30 16.05 -14.60 -2.33
C THR A 30 16.16 -16.03 -2.86
N LYS A 31 17.04 -16.28 -3.83
CA LYS A 31 17.28 -17.66 -4.33
C LYS A 31 17.83 -18.59 -3.24
N SER A 32 18.56 -18.05 -2.26
CA SER A 32 19.10 -18.81 -1.12
C SER A 32 18.07 -19.09 -0.03
N GLY A 33 16.88 -18.47 -0.08
CA GLY A 33 15.87 -18.57 0.98
C GLY A 33 16.12 -17.66 2.18
N GLU A 34 17.23 -16.91 2.16
CA GLU A 34 17.56 -15.91 3.18
C GLU A 34 16.65 -14.68 3.07
N LYS A 35 16.55 -13.94 4.18
CA LYS A 35 15.83 -12.67 4.24
C LYS A 35 16.42 -11.69 3.20
N PRO A 36 15.60 -11.13 2.29
CA PRO A 36 16.04 -10.16 1.30
C PRO A 36 16.45 -8.86 1.98
N ALA A 37 17.31 -8.09 1.31
CA ALA A 37 17.63 -6.75 1.78
C ALA A 37 16.35 -5.90 1.85
N ALA A 38 16.24 -5.02 2.85
CA ALA A 38 15.06 -4.19 3.02
C ALA A 38 14.87 -3.19 1.85
N PRO A 39 13.62 -2.90 1.44
CA PRO A 39 13.34 -1.76 0.58
C PRO A 39 13.69 -0.46 1.32
N ARG A 40 14.26 0.50 0.60
CA ARG A 40 14.37 1.91 1.04
C ARG A 40 13.19 2.76 0.55
N GLU A 41 12.52 2.29 -0.49
CA GLU A 41 11.39 2.97 -1.13
C GLU A 41 10.48 1.90 -1.73
N PHE A 42 9.17 2.08 -1.65
CA PHE A 42 8.23 1.31 -2.46
C PHE A 42 6.98 2.13 -2.77
N VAL A 43 6.33 1.81 -3.88
CA VAL A 43 5.17 2.53 -4.38
C VAL A 43 4.09 1.53 -4.82
N PHE A 44 2.89 1.65 -4.27
CA PHE A 44 1.70 1.01 -4.87
C PHE A 44 1.21 1.88 -6.01
N LEU A 45 1.22 1.33 -7.22
CA LEU A 45 0.90 2.02 -8.47
C LEU A 45 -0.53 1.70 -8.89
N PHE A 46 -1.30 2.74 -9.18
CA PHE A 46 -2.69 2.63 -9.60
C PHE A 46 -2.88 3.06 -11.06
N ASP A 47 -3.72 2.32 -11.76
CA ASP A 47 -4.21 2.62 -13.11
C ASP A 47 -4.73 4.05 -13.21
N ASP A 48 -4.61 4.67 -14.39
CA ASP A 48 -5.00 6.05 -14.61
C ASP A 48 -6.51 6.32 -14.41
N SER A 49 -7.34 5.29 -14.51
CA SER A 49 -8.78 5.36 -14.31
C SER A 49 -9.20 5.23 -12.85
N ILE A 50 -8.26 4.92 -11.95
CA ILE A 50 -8.51 4.79 -10.52
C ILE A 50 -8.37 6.14 -9.83
N SER A 51 -9.34 6.46 -8.99
CA SER A 51 -9.35 7.62 -8.11
C SER A 51 -9.41 7.20 -6.65
N VAL A 52 -8.64 7.89 -5.81
CA VAL A 52 -8.59 7.67 -4.35
C VAL A 52 -9.22 8.87 -3.63
N ASN A 53 -10.35 8.64 -2.97
CA ASN A 53 -11.24 9.67 -2.41
C ASN A 53 -10.80 10.17 -1.02
N VAL A 54 -9.53 10.53 -0.84
CA VAL A 54 -8.92 10.90 0.46
C VAL A 54 -9.63 12.04 1.22
N LEU A 55 -10.38 12.89 0.53
CA LEU A 55 -11.13 14.01 1.16
C LEU A 55 -12.49 13.59 1.72
N SER A 56 -13.00 12.43 1.35
CA SER A 56 -14.31 11.93 1.81
C SER A 56 -14.22 11.17 3.14
N PHE A 57 -13.01 10.95 3.66
CA PHE A 57 -12.74 10.13 4.84
C PHE A 57 -12.04 10.96 5.92
N PRO A 58 -12.37 10.77 7.21
CA PRO A 58 -11.62 11.32 8.32
C PRO A 58 -10.14 10.91 8.28
N THR A 59 -9.27 11.67 8.93
CA THR A 59 -7.83 11.37 8.99
C THR A 59 -7.42 10.86 10.37
N CYS A 60 -6.55 9.86 10.41
CA CYS A 60 -5.80 9.50 11.61
C CYS A 60 -4.37 10.06 11.52
N GLY A 61 -3.92 10.78 12.55
CA GLY A 61 -2.56 11.30 12.61
C GLY A 61 -1.54 10.24 13.03
N ARG A 62 -0.32 10.28 12.48
CA ARG A 62 0.76 9.34 12.82
C ARG A 62 1.03 9.27 14.32
N ALA A 63 1.10 10.43 14.99
CA ALA A 63 1.33 10.49 16.43
C ALA A 63 0.19 9.87 17.25
N VAL A 64 -1.06 10.04 16.81
CA VAL A 64 -2.23 9.41 17.45
C VAL A 64 -2.15 7.89 17.29
N LEU A 65 -1.90 7.41 16.07
CA LEU A 65 -1.77 5.98 15.80
C LEU A 65 -0.59 5.34 16.56
N ALA A 66 0.54 6.04 16.69
CA ALA A 66 1.69 5.56 17.46
C ALA A 66 1.43 5.51 18.97
N ALA A 67 0.77 6.52 19.53
CA ALA A 67 0.55 6.63 20.98
C ALA A 67 -0.65 5.81 21.48
N GLN A 68 -1.71 5.70 20.69
CA GLN A 68 -2.99 5.15 21.09
C GLN A 68 -3.40 3.92 20.28
N GLY A 69 -2.59 3.54 19.29
CA GLY A 69 -2.89 2.45 18.39
C GLY A 69 -4.13 2.72 17.51
N PRO A 70 -4.60 1.67 16.80
CA PRO A 70 -5.82 1.69 16.01
C PRO A 70 -7.06 2.30 16.69
N ALA A 71 -7.18 2.12 18.01
CA ALA A 71 -8.34 2.57 18.79
C ALA A 71 -8.40 4.10 18.97
N GLY A 72 -7.27 4.80 18.86
CA GLY A 72 -7.22 6.27 18.93
C GLY A 72 -7.63 6.96 17.63
N CYS A 73 -7.72 6.22 16.51
CA CYS A 73 -8.07 6.80 15.22
C CYS A 73 -9.58 7.10 15.12
N PRO A 74 -9.99 8.23 14.52
CA PRO A 74 -11.40 8.55 14.35
C PRO A 74 -12.17 7.46 13.56
N PRO A 75 -13.44 7.18 13.88
CA PRO A 75 -14.30 6.32 13.07
C PRO A 75 -14.31 6.75 11.60
N GLY A 76 -14.29 5.79 10.68
CA GLY A 76 -14.23 6.06 9.25
C GLY A 76 -12.84 6.41 8.70
N SER A 77 -11.81 6.58 9.55
CA SER A 77 -10.44 6.83 9.04
C SER A 77 -9.72 5.57 8.58
N LYS A 78 -10.17 4.37 8.98
CA LYS A 78 -9.63 3.09 8.47
C LYS A 78 -10.15 2.86 7.06
N VAL A 79 -9.25 2.89 6.07
CA VAL A 79 -9.57 2.84 4.64
C VAL A 79 -9.13 1.56 3.93
N GLY A 80 -8.49 0.67 4.68
CA GLY A 80 -7.98 -0.58 4.18
C GLY A 80 -7.54 -1.55 5.27
N THR A 81 -7.23 -2.76 4.84
CA THR A 81 -6.84 -3.89 5.69
C THR A 81 -5.82 -4.74 4.97
N GLY A 82 -5.28 -5.76 5.62
CA GLY A 82 -4.39 -6.70 4.99
C GLY A 82 -3.75 -7.66 5.98
N ARG A 83 -2.70 -8.33 5.53
CA ARG A 83 -1.93 -9.28 6.31
C ARG A 83 -0.47 -9.27 5.88
N ALA A 84 0.43 -9.39 6.85
CA ALA A 84 1.86 -9.53 6.63
C ALA A 84 2.34 -10.88 7.16
N GLU A 85 3.19 -11.57 6.41
CA GLU A 85 3.91 -12.77 6.83
C GLU A 85 5.40 -12.41 7.00
N PHE A 86 6.04 -12.93 8.05
CA PHE A 86 7.41 -12.54 8.41
C PHE A 86 8.44 -13.63 8.16
N TYR A 87 9.68 -13.22 7.88
CA TYR A 87 10.82 -14.14 7.92
C TYR A 87 11.08 -14.62 9.34
N GLY A 88 11.25 -15.93 9.50
CA GLY A 88 11.32 -16.58 10.82
C GLY A 88 9.95 -17.06 11.34
N GLY A 89 8.89 -16.85 10.58
CA GLY A 89 7.53 -17.31 10.90
C GLY A 89 6.66 -16.26 11.56
N GLY A 90 5.36 -16.54 11.59
CA GLY A 90 4.33 -15.64 12.12
C GLY A 90 3.67 -14.78 11.06
N GLU A 91 2.51 -14.26 11.42
CA GLU A 91 1.72 -13.36 10.63
C GLU A 91 1.10 -12.28 11.51
N ALA A 92 0.79 -11.12 10.94
CA ALA A 92 0.05 -10.08 11.63
C ALA A 92 -0.91 -9.37 10.69
N GLU A 93 -1.95 -8.80 11.27
CA GLU A 93 -2.87 -7.92 10.56
C GLU A 93 -2.19 -6.63 10.13
N VAL A 94 -2.58 -6.16 8.94
CA VAL A 94 -2.26 -4.84 8.42
C VAL A 94 -3.53 -4.00 8.49
N ALA A 95 -3.41 -2.75 8.93
CA ALA A 95 -4.47 -1.76 8.87
C ALA A 95 -4.00 -0.52 8.12
N VAL A 96 -4.89 0.07 7.34
CA VAL A 96 -4.59 1.27 6.54
C VAL A 96 -5.49 2.40 6.98
N TYR A 97 -4.91 3.56 7.30
CA TYR A 97 -5.63 4.74 7.76
C TYR A 97 -5.41 5.92 6.83
N ASN A 98 -6.48 6.60 6.42
CA ASN A 98 -6.37 7.87 5.70
C ASN A 98 -5.67 8.90 6.59
N THR A 99 -4.78 9.71 6.01
CA THR A 99 -4.00 10.68 6.78
C THR A 99 -3.78 12.01 6.05
N ARG A 100 -3.35 12.99 6.82
CA ARG A 100 -2.77 14.24 6.34
C ARG A 100 -1.44 14.45 7.06
N PHE A 101 -0.37 14.52 6.30
CA PHE A 101 0.97 14.76 6.82
C PHE A 101 1.15 16.24 7.20
N ALA A 102 2.16 16.52 8.03
CA ALA A 102 2.43 17.87 8.54
C ALA A 102 2.72 18.89 7.42
N ASN A 103 3.29 18.43 6.31
CA ASN A 103 3.54 19.23 5.10
C ASN A 103 2.28 19.47 4.24
N GLY A 104 1.10 19.02 4.70
CA GLY A 104 -0.18 19.19 4.02
C GLY A 104 -0.52 18.09 3.01
N MET A 105 0.43 17.22 2.67
CA MET A 105 0.20 16.10 1.74
C MET A 105 -0.82 15.11 2.31
N ARG A 106 -1.53 14.44 1.40
CA ARG A 106 -2.48 13.37 1.72
C ARG A 106 -1.83 12.02 1.45
N GLY A 107 -2.41 10.97 2.02
CA GLY A 107 -1.93 9.62 1.84
C GLY A 107 -2.58 8.68 2.83
N VAL A 108 -1.88 7.60 3.13
CA VAL A 108 -2.31 6.63 4.13
C VAL A 108 -1.18 6.27 5.08
N LEU A 109 -1.55 5.90 6.30
CA LEU A 109 -0.67 5.22 7.24
C LEU A 109 -0.96 3.73 7.13
N ILE A 110 0.04 2.94 6.73
CA ILE A 110 -0.06 1.48 6.75
C ILE A 110 0.63 1.00 8.02
N THR A 111 -0.10 0.32 8.89
CA THR A 111 0.43 -0.17 10.16
C THR A 111 0.33 -1.67 10.28
N VAL A 112 1.35 -2.24 10.92
CA VAL A 112 1.36 -3.62 11.43
C VAL A 112 1.43 -3.52 12.95
N PRO A 113 0.28 -3.47 13.66
CA PRO A 113 0.25 -3.14 15.08
C PRO A 113 1.08 -4.08 15.95
N ALA A 114 1.07 -5.38 15.63
CA ALA A 114 1.86 -6.39 16.34
C ALA A 114 3.38 -6.13 16.30
N LEU A 115 3.86 -5.35 15.32
CA LEU A 115 5.26 -4.97 15.17
C LEU A 115 5.53 -3.49 15.52
N GLY A 116 4.52 -2.75 15.98
CA GLY A 116 4.63 -1.30 16.20
C GLY A 116 5.02 -0.50 14.95
N THR A 117 4.89 -1.09 13.76
CA THR A 117 5.34 -0.49 12.50
C THR A 117 4.27 0.45 11.96
N ILE A 118 4.68 1.64 11.51
CA ILE A 118 3.83 2.60 10.80
C ILE A 118 4.60 3.16 9.60
N LEU A 119 4.06 2.95 8.41
CA LEU A 119 4.59 3.37 7.12
C LEU A 119 3.82 4.61 6.64
N ASP A 120 4.54 5.66 6.28
CA ASP A 120 4.03 6.96 5.82
C ASP A 120 3.87 7.01 4.29
N ASN A 121 2.81 6.40 3.77
CA ASN A 121 2.59 6.31 2.33
C ASN A 121 1.93 7.59 1.82
N THR A 122 2.67 8.41 1.08
CA THR A 122 2.20 9.67 0.51
C THR A 122 1.49 9.44 -0.82
N LEU A 123 0.33 10.08 -1.01
CA LEU A 123 -0.42 10.00 -2.27
C LEU A 123 0.15 11.02 -3.24
N GLU A 124 0.85 10.54 -4.26
CA GLU A 124 1.63 11.38 -5.17
C GLU A 124 1.35 11.03 -6.64
N PRO A 125 1.45 12.02 -7.54
CA PRO A 125 1.54 11.73 -8.95
C PRO A 125 2.77 10.89 -9.25
N VAL A 126 2.61 9.82 -10.02
CA VAL A 126 3.73 8.97 -10.44
C VAL A 126 4.70 9.76 -11.31
N ARG A 127 6.00 9.65 -11.01
CA ARG A 127 7.10 10.28 -11.75
C ARG A 127 8.03 9.20 -12.33
N GLY A 128 8.77 9.53 -13.39
CA GLY A 128 9.77 8.63 -13.96
C GLY A 128 9.23 7.64 -15.00
N THR A 129 9.95 6.53 -15.19
CA THR A 129 9.81 5.61 -16.33
C THR A 129 8.49 4.84 -16.38
N TYR A 130 7.80 4.71 -15.25
CA TYR A 130 6.54 3.97 -15.13
C TYR A 130 5.28 4.88 -15.28
N ARG A 131 5.41 6.19 -15.50
CA ARG A 131 4.27 7.14 -15.63
C ARG A 131 3.26 6.83 -16.75
N ARG A 132 3.62 6.03 -17.77
CA ARG A 132 2.75 5.81 -18.93
C ARG A 132 1.43 5.11 -18.57
N ASN A 133 1.48 4.19 -17.61
CA ASN A 133 0.34 3.35 -17.23
C ASN A 133 -0.23 3.73 -15.85
N TYR A 134 0.50 4.56 -15.10
CA TYR A 134 0.15 4.93 -13.74
C TYR A 134 0.20 6.45 -13.58
N THR A 135 -0.86 7.05 -13.08
CA THR A 135 -0.91 8.49 -12.79
C THR A 135 -0.74 8.80 -11.31
N LEU A 136 -1.08 7.84 -10.44
CA LEU A 136 -1.13 8.00 -8.99
C LEU A 136 -0.45 6.82 -8.29
N GLY A 137 0.27 7.13 -7.21
CA GLY A 137 0.92 6.13 -6.38
C GLY A 137 0.84 6.47 -4.90
N LEU A 138 0.83 5.43 -4.07
CA LEU A 138 1.07 5.54 -2.64
C LEU A 138 2.53 5.21 -2.37
N HIS A 139 3.30 6.25 -2.07
CA HIS A 139 4.76 6.24 -2.04
C HIS A 139 5.26 6.20 -0.58
N GLU A 140 5.94 5.11 -0.23
CA GLU A 140 6.66 4.97 1.03
C GLU A 140 8.15 5.25 0.84
N ILE A 141 8.69 6.15 1.65
CA ILE A 141 10.14 6.29 1.85
C ILE A 141 10.48 5.73 3.23
N VAL A 142 11.16 4.58 3.25
CA VAL A 142 11.61 3.96 4.50
C VAL A 142 12.80 4.77 5.02
N GLN A 143 12.55 5.56 6.05
CA GLN A 143 13.57 6.41 6.65
C GLN A 143 14.75 5.56 7.14
N PRO A 144 16.00 6.00 6.88
CA PRO A 144 17.15 5.37 7.48
C PRO A 144 17.05 5.46 9.02
N ASP A 145 17.10 4.32 9.68
CA ASP A 145 17.31 4.21 11.12
C ASP A 145 18.72 3.67 11.41
N GLY A 146 19.09 3.62 12.69
CA GLY A 146 20.34 3.03 13.13
C GLY A 146 20.41 1.50 12.96
N VAL A 147 19.33 0.86 12.51
CA VAL A 147 19.29 -0.59 12.27
C VAL A 147 19.90 -0.88 10.90
N PRO A 148 20.96 -1.72 10.82
CA PRO A 148 21.55 -2.12 9.55
C PRO A 148 20.48 -2.70 8.60
N PRO A 149 20.55 -2.44 7.27
CA PRO A 149 19.49 -2.88 6.34
C PRO A 149 19.19 -4.38 6.37
N GLN A 150 20.20 -5.20 6.62
CA GLN A 150 20.11 -6.66 6.77
C GLN A 150 19.45 -7.09 8.08
N GLU A 151 19.42 -6.22 9.09
CA GLU A 151 18.78 -6.46 10.39
C GLU A 151 17.34 -5.92 10.43
N ARG A 152 16.99 -5.00 9.53
CA ARG A 152 15.61 -4.47 9.41
C ARG A 152 14.59 -5.59 9.21
N GLY A 153 13.41 -5.40 9.77
CA GLY A 153 12.27 -6.29 9.56
C GLY A 153 11.92 -6.34 8.07
N ALA A 154 11.70 -7.54 7.56
CA ALA A 154 11.20 -7.74 6.20
C ALA A 154 10.03 -8.72 6.25
N THR A 155 9.09 -8.55 5.34
CA THR A 155 7.97 -9.46 5.14
C THR A 155 8.28 -10.41 3.99
N SER A 156 7.96 -11.69 4.15
CA SER A 156 7.99 -12.68 3.08
C SER A 156 6.79 -12.53 2.15
N ARG A 157 5.65 -12.12 2.71
CA ARG A 157 4.44 -11.75 1.98
C ARG A 157 3.77 -10.53 2.62
N PHE A 158 3.27 -9.63 1.79
CA PHE A 158 2.53 -8.45 2.23
C PHE A 158 1.30 -8.28 1.37
N VAL A 159 0.13 -8.47 1.97
CA VAL A 159 -1.18 -8.28 1.35
C VAL A 159 -1.78 -7.01 1.92
N VAL A 160 -2.20 -6.10 1.05
CA VAL A 160 -2.88 -4.86 1.46
C VAL A 160 -4.03 -4.54 0.51
N THR A 161 -5.17 -4.22 1.08
CA THR A 161 -6.41 -3.87 0.38
C THR A 161 -6.77 -2.42 0.68
N PHE A 162 -7.07 -1.65 -0.36
CA PHE A 162 -7.60 -0.29 -0.29
C PHE A 162 -9.04 -0.30 -0.82
N GLY A 163 -10.02 0.15 -0.04
CA GLY A 163 -11.41 0.05 -0.51
C GLY A 163 -12.53 0.25 0.51
N ALA A 164 -12.29 0.93 1.64
CA ALA A 164 -13.36 1.11 2.63
C ALA A 164 -14.50 1.99 2.12
N THR A 165 -15.66 1.84 2.77
CA THR A 165 -16.85 2.65 2.54
C THR A 165 -17.14 3.53 3.76
N TRP A 166 -17.44 4.81 3.56
CA TRP A 166 -17.83 5.73 4.63
C TRP A 166 -18.91 6.70 4.17
N HIS A 167 -20.03 6.76 4.90
CA HIS A 167 -21.16 7.66 4.59
C HIS A 167 -21.59 7.63 3.11
N GLY A 168 -21.70 6.43 2.52
CA GLY A 168 -22.09 6.25 1.12
C GLY A 168 -21.02 6.66 0.09
N ARG A 169 -19.77 6.87 0.52
CA ARG A 169 -18.60 7.10 -0.36
C ARG A 169 -17.66 5.90 -0.30
N SER A 170 -17.11 5.53 -1.44
CA SER A 170 -16.03 4.54 -1.54
C SER A 170 -14.68 5.23 -1.44
N PHE A 171 -13.69 4.59 -0.84
CA PHE A 171 -12.33 5.11 -0.80
C PHE A 171 -11.66 5.01 -2.17
N VAL A 172 -11.98 3.99 -2.95
CA VAL A 172 -11.42 3.77 -4.28
C VAL A 172 -12.54 3.64 -5.32
N GLU A 173 -12.44 4.43 -6.38
CA GLU A 173 -13.33 4.35 -7.53
C GLU A 173 -12.53 4.09 -8.79
N SER A 174 -13.14 3.40 -9.75
CA SER A 174 -12.62 3.26 -11.11
C SER A 174 -13.64 3.79 -12.11
N HIS A 175 -13.15 4.62 -13.03
CA HIS A 175 -13.93 5.19 -14.13
C HIS A 175 -13.80 4.38 -15.43
N ALA A 176 -13.00 3.33 -15.44
CA ALA A 176 -12.93 2.39 -16.55
C ALA A 176 -14.26 1.65 -16.74
N ARG A 177 -14.50 1.21 -17.97
CA ARG A 177 -15.63 0.33 -18.29
C ARG A 177 -15.37 -1.07 -17.73
N ALA A 178 -16.43 -1.78 -17.34
CA ALA A 178 -16.33 -3.19 -16.96
C ALA A 178 -15.67 -4.01 -18.09
N GLY A 179 -14.81 -4.95 -17.72
CA GLY A 179 -14.00 -5.77 -18.62
C GLY A 179 -12.73 -5.09 -19.16
N ARG A 180 -12.57 -3.77 -18.99
CA ARG A 180 -11.33 -3.08 -19.37
C ARG A 180 -10.18 -3.57 -18.46
N PRO A 181 -8.99 -3.91 -19.00
CA PRO A 181 -7.82 -4.16 -18.16
C PRO A 181 -7.39 -2.87 -17.44
N LEU A 182 -7.09 -3.00 -16.16
CA LEU A 182 -6.50 -1.99 -15.30
C LEU A 182 -5.05 -2.37 -15.04
N ASP A 183 -4.13 -1.43 -15.25
CA ASP A 183 -2.71 -1.62 -14.94
C ASP A 183 -2.48 -1.35 -13.45
N LEU A 184 -1.96 -2.34 -12.72
CA LEU A 184 -1.63 -2.21 -11.29
C LEU A 184 -0.24 -2.76 -11.02
N GLY A 185 0.50 -2.14 -10.10
CA GLY A 185 1.83 -2.63 -9.77
C GLY A 185 2.39 -2.19 -8.43
N ILE A 186 3.52 -2.80 -8.07
CA ILE A 186 4.37 -2.41 -6.95
C ILE A 186 5.75 -2.13 -7.54
N TRP A 187 6.24 -0.92 -7.32
CA TRP A 187 7.64 -0.58 -7.58
C TRP A 187 8.40 -0.55 -6.26
N SER A 188 9.60 -1.12 -6.24
CA SER A 188 10.43 -1.20 -5.03
C SER A 188 11.88 -0.84 -5.34
N HIS A 189 12.48 0.01 -4.51
CA HIS A 189 13.91 0.31 -4.52
C HIS A 189 14.54 -0.24 -3.24
N TYR A 190 15.55 -1.07 -3.40
CA TYR A 190 16.25 -1.70 -2.29
C TYR A 190 17.49 -0.92 -1.86
N VAL A 191 17.89 -1.08 -0.60
CA VAL A 191 19.13 -0.50 -0.06
C VAL A 191 20.39 -0.91 -0.83
N THR A 192 20.32 -2.03 -1.56
CA THR A 192 21.39 -2.52 -2.44
C THR A 192 21.49 -1.75 -3.77
N GLY A 193 20.56 -0.83 -4.04
CA GLY A 193 20.41 -0.14 -5.33
C GLY A 193 19.61 -0.94 -6.37
N GLN A 194 19.19 -2.17 -6.03
CA GLN A 194 18.31 -2.95 -6.90
C GLN A 194 16.93 -2.30 -6.99
N VAL A 195 16.35 -2.29 -8.19
CA VAL A 195 14.97 -1.83 -8.45
C VAL A 195 14.17 -2.99 -9.03
N ASN A 196 12.95 -3.20 -8.51
CA ASN A 196 11.98 -4.14 -9.03
C ASN A 196 10.67 -3.42 -9.37
N LEU A 197 10.01 -3.86 -10.45
CA LEU A 197 8.64 -3.50 -10.79
C LEU A 197 7.86 -4.80 -10.98
N THR A 198 6.89 -5.01 -10.11
CA THR A 198 5.94 -6.12 -10.20
C THR A 198 4.62 -5.54 -10.69
N GLU A 199 4.19 -5.90 -11.89
CA GLU A 199 2.98 -5.33 -12.48
C GLU A 199 2.12 -6.39 -13.17
N GLY A 200 0.84 -6.08 -13.33
CA GLY A 200 -0.11 -6.94 -13.99
C GLY A 200 -1.38 -6.21 -14.37
N GLN A 201 -2.14 -6.85 -15.26
CA GLN A 201 -3.44 -6.37 -15.69
C GLN A 201 -4.54 -7.18 -15.05
N VAL A 202 -5.54 -6.47 -14.52
CA VAL A 202 -6.75 -7.09 -13.96
C VAL A 202 -7.98 -6.49 -14.62
N ALA A 203 -8.94 -7.33 -14.97
CA ALA A 203 -10.18 -6.86 -15.58
C ALA A 203 -11.02 -6.08 -14.55
N ARG A 204 -11.53 -4.91 -14.93
CA ARG A 204 -12.51 -4.17 -14.13
C ARG A 204 -13.80 -4.99 -13.97
N PRO A 205 -14.29 -5.26 -12.73
CA PRO A 205 -15.54 -6.04 -12.53
C PRO A 205 -16.85 -5.32 -12.88
#